data_AF-A0A7J9J007-F1
#
_entry.id   AF-A0A7J9J007-F1
#
_cell.length_a   1.000
_cell.length_b   1.000
_cell.length_c   1.000
_cell.angle_alpha   90.00
_cell.angle_beta   90.00
_cell.angle_gamma   90.00
#
_symmetry.space_group_name_H-M   'P 1'
#
loop_
_entity.id
_entity.type
_entity.pdbx_description
1 polymer ?
#
loop_
_entity_poly.entity_id
_entity_poly.type
_entity_poly.pdbx_seq_one_letter_code
_entity_poly.pdbx_strand_id
1 'polypeptide(L)'
;NDLKKAFLSFEDQLDAIQNKSGFNVLIRYQKLITNDKFKSVEHRVLANREGPRVSVASFFTTGLLPSSRVYGPIKELLSQHNSPLYRQTTVKDYVSYIYQHGLDGTSPLHLFRL
;
A
#
# COMPACT_ATOMS: atom_id res chain seq x y z
N ASN A 1 -13.84 -1.26 -16.81
CA ASN A 1 -13.60 0.08 -16.23
C ASN A 1 -12.13 0.19 -15.89
N ASP A 2 -11.42 1.21 -16.39
CA ASP A 2 -9.95 1.25 -16.45
C ASP A 2 -9.24 1.08 -15.11
N LEU A 3 -9.90 1.41 -13.99
CA LEU A 3 -9.40 1.10 -12.65
C LEU A 3 -9.22 -0.40 -12.39
N LYS A 4 -10.11 -1.26 -12.88
CA LYS A 4 -9.94 -2.73 -12.79
C LYS A 4 -8.76 -3.22 -13.63
N LYS A 5 -8.53 -2.62 -14.80
CA LYS A 5 -7.40 -2.98 -15.68
C LYS A 5 -6.06 -2.49 -15.11
N ALA A 6 -6.01 -1.26 -14.61
CA ALA A 6 -4.84 -0.72 -13.93
C ALA A 6 -4.53 -1.49 -12.63
N PHE A 7 -5.58 -1.93 -11.92
CA PHE A 7 -5.45 -2.75 -10.72
C PHE A 7 -4.92 -4.15 -11.03
N LEU A 8 -5.48 -4.86 -12.02
CA LEU A 8 -4.99 -6.17 -12.47
C LEU A 8 -3.56 -6.09 -13.05
N SER A 9 -3.24 -5.02 -13.79
CA SER A 9 -1.88 -4.78 -14.28
C SER A 9 -0.87 -4.53 -13.14
N PHE A 10 -1.33 -3.99 -12.01
CA PHE A 10 -0.51 -3.77 -10.82
C PHE A 10 -0.32 -5.07 -10.03
N GLU A 11 -1.34 -5.93 -9.97
CA GLU A 11 -1.26 -7.28 -9.39
C GLU A 11 -0.17 -8.12 -10.07
N ASP A 12 -0.20 -8.20 -11.40
CA ASP A 12 0.79 -8.95 -12.20
C ASP A 12 2.22 -8.41 -12.01
N GLN A 13 2.37 -7.10 -11.74
CA GLN A 13 3.66 -6.46 -11.48
C GLN A 13 4.14 -6.65 -10.03
N LEU A 14 3.25 -6.78 -9.06
CA LEU A 14 3.59 -6.95 -7.65
C LEU A 14 4.14 -8.35 -7.34
N ASP A 15 3.57 -9.41 -7.93
CA ASP A 15 4.07 -10.78 -7.76
C ASP A 15 5.50 -10.94 -8.28
N ALA A 16 5.89 -10.16 -9.30
CA ALA A 16 7.25 -10.14 -9.82
C ALA A 16 8.24 -9.38 -8.91
N ILE A 17 7.77 -8.40 -8.12
CA ILE A 17 8.61 -7.49 -7.31
C ILE A 17 8.79 -8.00 -5.87
N GLN A 18 7.79 -8.67 -5.29
CA GLN A 18 7.85 -9.18 -3.90
C GLN A 18 9.04 -10.10 -3.63
N ASN A 19 9.61 -10.73 -4.68
CA ASN A 19 10.75 -11.63 -4.54
C ASN A 19 12.13 -10.96 -4.48
N LYS A 20 12.28 -9.64 -4.69
CA LYS A 20 13.63 -9.06 -4.92
C LYS A 20 13.99 -7.74 -4.26
N SER A 21 13.07 -6.94 -3.71
CA SER A 21 13.48 -5.65 -3.12
C SER A 21 12.65 -5.23 -1.92
N GLY A 22 13.34 -4.85 -0.84
CA GLY A 22 12.73 -4.44 0.41
C GLY A 22 12.38 -2.96 0.41
N PHE A 23 11.10 -2.64 0.58
CA PHE A 23 10.64 -1.33 1.03
C PHE A 23 9.16 -1.43 1.44
N ASN A 24 8.81 -0.90 2.62
CA ASN A 24 7.54 -1.17 3.32
C ASN A 24 6.44 -0.12 3.12
N VAL A 25 6.57 0.79 2.15
CA VAL A 25 5.77 2.04 2.16
C VAL A 25 4.51 1.99 1.29
N LEU A 26 4.42 1.10 0.29
CA LEU A 26 3.35 1.19 -0.72
C LEU A 26 2.27 0.11 -0.67
N ILE A 27 2.53 -1.02 -0.04
CA ILE A 27 1.58 -2.14 -0.05
C ILE A 27 0.42 -1.90 0.94
N ARG A 28 0.61 -1.11 2.01
CA ARG A 28 -0.45 -0.87 3.02
C ARG A 28 -1.62 -0.04 2.50
N TYR A 29 -1.40 0.85 1.53
CA TYR A 29 -2.50 1.62 0.91
C TYR A 29 -3.48 0.71 0.15
N GLN A 30 -2.95 -0.37 -0.44
CA GLN A 30 -3.75 -1.37 -1.16
C GLN A 30 -4.75 -2.09 -0.23
N LYS A 31 -4.31 -2.37 1.00
CA LYS A 31 -5.14 -3.00 2.04
C LYS A 31 -6.32 -2.12 2.45
N LEU A 32 -6.13 -0.80 2.50
CA LEU A 32 -7.18 0.18 2.80
C LEU A 32 -8.26 0.18 1.71
N ILE A 33 -7.88 0.35 0.44
CA ILE A 33 -8.85 0.48 -0.65
C ILE A 33 -9.57 -0.85 -0.96
N THR A 34 -8.98 -1.98 -0.60
CA THR A 34 -9.59 -3.30 -0.81
C THR A 34 -10.34 -3.85 0.38
N ASN A 35 -10.45 -3.08 1.47
CA ASN A 35 -11.15 -3.48 2.68
C ASN A 35 -10.60 -4.79 3.28
N ASP A 36 -9.29 -4.89 3.49
CA ASP A 36 -8.60 -6.09 4.00
C ASP A 36 -8.60 -7.33 3.09
N LYS A 37 -9.16 -7.24 1.87
CA LYS A 37 -9.10 -8.36 0.92
C LYS A 37 -7.66 -8.68 0.49
N PHE A 38 -6.81 -7.66 0.36
CA PHE A 38 -5.40 -7.84 0.11
C PHE A 38 -4.57 -7.74 1.38
N LYS A 39 -3.63 -8.67 1.52
CA LYS A 39 -2.68 -8.68 2.62
C LYS A 39 -1.40 -7.96 2.20
N SER A 40 -1.09 -6.88 2.89
CA SER A 40 0.25 -6.30 2.90
C SER A 40 1.10 -7.06 3.90
N VAL A 41 2.25 -7.59 3.48
CA VAL A 41 3.19 -8.28 4.36
C VAL A 41 4.44 -7.42 4.58
N GLU A 42 5.10 -7.63 5.71
CA GLU A 42 6.34 -6.94 6.04
C GLU A 42 7.53 -7.67 5.43
N HIS A 43 8.38 -6.92 4.75
CA HIS A 43 9.61 -7.47 4.17
C HIS A 43 10.83 -6.81 4.80
N ARG A 44 11.82 -7.64 5.15
CA ARG A 44 13.12 -7.21 5.70
C ARG A 44 14.24 -7.79 4.85
N VAL A 45 15.23 -6.97 4.54
CA VAL A 45 16.47 -7.41 3.91
C VAL A 45 17.56 -7.47 4.98
N LEU A 46 18.22 -8.62 5.11
CA LEU A 46 19.34 -8.79 6.01
C LEU A 46 20.63 -8.28 5.36
N ALA A 47 21.48 -7.64 6.16
CA ALA A 47 22.82 -7.25 5.73
C ALA A 47 23.68 -8.50 5.46
N ASN A 48 24.39 -8.50 4.33
CA ASN A 48 25.34 -9.57 4.01
C ASN A 48 26.72 -9.26 4.63
N ARG A 49 27.42 -10.30 5.11
CA ARG A 49 28.79 -10.19 5.65
C ARG A 49 29.88 -10.48 4.61
N GLU A 50 29.56 -11.24 3.56
CA GLU A 50 30.52 -11.78 2.59
C GLU A 50 30.85 -10.81 1.44
N GLY A 51 29.96 -9.87 1.13
CA GLY A 51 30.19 -8.92 0.05
C GLY A 51 28.97 -8.06 -0.31
N PRO A 52 29.13 -7.06 -1.20
CA PRO A 52 28.07 -6.12 -1.55
C PRO A 52 26.86 -6.82 -2.18
N ARG A 53 25.65 -6.42 -1.76
CA ARG A 53 24.38 -6.80 -2.41
C ARG A 53 23.73 -5.55 -2.97
N VAL A 54 23.41 -5.57 -4.27
CA VAL A 54 22.71 -4.49 -4.96
C VAL A 54 21.29 -4.93 -5.31
N SER A 55 20.31 -4.08 -5.04
CA SER A 55 18.90 -4.28 -5.43
C SER A 55 18.29 -2.94 -5.83
N VAL A 56 17.39 -2.98 -6.81
CA VAL A 56 16.61 -1.81 -7.24
C VAL A 56 15.14 -2.09 -6.96
N ALA A 57 14.46 -1.15 -6.31
CA ALA A 57 13.04 -1.21 -6.04
C ALA A 57 12.30 -0.17 -6.90
N SER A 58 11.15 -0.56 -7.44
CA SER A 58 10.29 0.31 -8.25
C SER A 58 8.90 0.39 -7.64
N PHE A 59 8.34 1.59 -7.65
CA PHE A 59 7.14 1.94 -6.90
C PHE A 59 6.17 2.74 -7.76
N PHE A 60 4.94 2.25 -7.89
CA PHE A 60 3.85 2.99 -8.53
C PHE A 60 3.06 3.74 -7.46
N THR A 61 3.09 5.07 -7.51
CA THR A 61 2.38 5.92 -6.55
C THR A 61 1.94 7.22 -7.18
N THR A 62 0.78 7.71 -6.75
CA THR A 62 0.32 9.08 -7.04
C THR A 62 0.61 10.04 -5.90
N GLY A 63 1.21 9.59 -4.80
CA GLY A 63 1.38 10.39 -3.58
C GLY A 63 2.30 11.59 -3.69
N LEU A 64 3.13 11.66 -4.74
CA LEU A 64 3.98 12.81 -5.05
C LEU A 64 3.28 13.83 -5.95
N LEU A 65 2.13 13.47 -6.53
CA LEU A 65 1.37 14.35 -7.41
C LEU A 65 0.30 15.11 -6.61
N PRO A 66 0.09 16.41 -6.88
CA PRO A 66 -1.04 17.13 -6.33
C PRO A 66 -2.35 16.45 -6.78
N SER A 67 -3.07 15.86 -5.84
CA SER A 67 -4.37 15.25 -6.08
C SER A 67 -5.30 15.51 -4.92
N SER A 68 -6.50 16.02 -5.21
CA SER A 68 -7.60 16.14 -4.27
C SER A 68 -8.48 14.88 -4.23
N ARG A 69 -8.06 13.81 -4.92
CA ARG A 69 -8.85 12.58 -5.00
C ARG A 69 -8.90 11.88 -3.65
N VAL A 70 -10.13 11.66 -3.20
CA VAL A 70 -10.44 10.89 -1.99
C VAL A 70 -10.58 9.42 -2.34
N TYR A 71 -9.98 8.57 -1.51
CA TYR A 71 -10.02 7.13 -1.62
C TYR A 71 -10.56 6.52 -0.34
N GLY A 72 -11.15 5.33 -0.46
CA GLY A 72 -11.64 4.52 0.64
C GLY A 72 -11.91 3.11 0.12
N PRO A 73 -12.54 2.25 0.94
CA PRO A 73 -12.96 0.92 0.51
C PRO A 73 -13.75 0.97 -0.81
N ILE A 74 -13.32 0.18 -1.80
CA ILE A 74 -13.97 0.05 -3.10
C ILE A 74 -15.39 -0.46 -2.88
N LYS A 75 -16.38 0.32 -3.31
CA LYS A 75 -17.80 0.05 -3.04
C LYS A 75 -18.26 -1.31 -3.57
N GLU A 76 -17.73 -1.72 -4.70
CA GLU A 76 -18.01 -3.01 -5.36
C GLU A 76 -17.47 -4.22 -4.58
N LEU A 77 -16.60 -4.00 -3.58
CA LEU A 77 -16.12 -5.05 -2.68
C LEU A 77 -16.90 -5.11 -1.36
N LEU A 78 -17.77 -4.14 -1.09
CA LEU A 78 -18.59 -4.08 0.12
C LEU A 78 -19.87 -4.92 -0.03
N SER A 79 -20.36 -5.47 1.07
CA SER A 79 -21.61 -6.23 1.12
C SER A 79 -22.25 -6.14 2.51
N GLN A 80 -23.45 -6.69 2.69
CA GLN A 80 -24.10 -6.74 4.01
C GLN A 80 -23.26 -7.46 5.07
N HIS A 81 -22.42 -8.41 4.65
CA HIS A 81 -21.49 -9.14 5.52
C HIS A 81 -20.06 -8.58 5.48
N ASN A 82 -19.79 -7.56 4.67
CA ASN A 82 -18.47 -6.93 4.51
C ASN A 82 -18.63 -5.41 4.53
N SER A 83 -18.83 -4.87 5.73
CA SER A 83 -18.92 -3.42 5.98
C SER A 83 -17.56 -2.75 5.75
N PRO A 84 -17.53 -1.44 5.44
CA PRO A 84 -16.26 -0.71 5.35
C PRO A 84 -15.53 -0.76 6.69
N LEU A 85 -14.24 -1.10 6.64
CA LEU A 85 -13.34 -1.16 7.80
C LEU A 85 -12.52 0.13 7.95
N TYR A 86 -12.46 0.93 6.89
CA TYR A 86 -11.62 2.12 6.80
C TYR A 86 -12.41 3.33 6.36
N ARG A 87 -12.08 4.49 6.95
CA ARG A 87 -12.59 5.79 6.54
C ARG A 87 -11.92 6.27 5.26
N GLN A 88 -12.56 7.24 4.63
CA GLN A 88 -12.01 7.88 3.45
C GLN A 88 -10.82 8.78 3.79
N THR A 89 -9.83 8.83 2.91
CA THR A 89 -8.61 9.66 3.04
C THR A 89 -8.08 10.06 1.65
N THR A 90 -7.25 11.09 1.59
CA THR A 90 -6.45 11.35 0.38
C THR A 90 -5.13 10.57 0.44
N VAL A 91 -4.49 10.35 -0.72
CA VAL A 91 -3.12 9.79 -0.77
C VAL A 91 -2.14 10.72 -0.08
N LYS A 92 -2.32 12.04 -0.21
CA LYS A 92 -1.47 13.05 0.43
C LYS A 92 -1.49 12.92 1.94
N ASP A 93 -2.69 12.82 2.54
CA ASP A 93 -2.82 12.70 4.00
C ASP A 93 -2.22 11.38 4.50
N TYR A 94 -2.46 10.29 3.78
CA TYR A 94 -1.88 8.98 4.07
C TYR A 94 -0.34 9.00 4.05
N VAL A 95 0.25 9.56 2.98
CA VAL A 95 1.70 9.66 2.80
C VAL A 95 2.32 10.61 3.83
N SER A 96 1.69 11.76 4.08
CA SER A 96 2.15 12.74 5.07
C SER A 96 2.21 12.14 6.46
N TYR A 97 1.20 11.36 6.84
CA TYR A 97 1.17 10.64 8.11
C TYR A 97 2.37 9.68 8.25
N ILE A 98 2.64 8.86 7.22
CA ILE A 98 3.75 7.92 7.23
C ILE A 98 5.09 8.65 7.38
N TYR A 99 5.30 9.75 6.66
CA TYR A 99 6.54 10.52 6.77
C TYR A 99 6.74 11.15 8.15
N GLN A 100 5.66 11.55 8.83
CA GLN A 100 5.71 12.14 10.16
C GLN A 100 5.96 11.11 11.27
N HIS A 101 5.38 9.93 11.17
CA HIS A 101 5.41 8.91 12.23
C HIS A 101 6.47 7.81 12.01
N GLY A 102 7.09 7.79 10.83
CA GLY A 102 8.17 6.86 10.50
C GLY A 102 7.70 5.41 10.40
N LEU A 103 8.65 4.49 10.55
CA LEU A 103 8.45 3.04 10.57
C LEU A 103 8.64 2.50 11.98
N ASP A 104 7.95 3.08 12.96
CA ASP A 104 7.97 2.68 14.38
C ASP A 104 7.37 1.29 14.65
N GLY A 105 6.94 0.59 13.59
CA GLY A 105 6.24 -0.70 13.65
C GLY A 105 4.73 -0.55 13.80
N THR A 106 4.23 0.67 14.03
CA THR A 106 2.79 0.93 14.12
C THR A 106 2.21 1.01 12.71
N SER A 107 1.17 0.21 12.45
CA SER A 107 0.50 0.24 11.15
C SER A 107 -0.23 1.57 10.93
N PRO A 108 0.06 2.33 9.86
CA PRO A 108 -0.68 3.57 9.55
C PRO A 108 -2.17 3.33 9.35
N LEU A 109 -2.57 2.09 9.03
CA LEU A 109 -3.97 1.69 8.88
C LEU A 109 -4.81 1.89 10.16
N HIS A 110 -4.20 1.88 11.35
CA HIS A 110 -4.95 2.06 12.60
C HIS A 110 -5.63 3.44 12.65
N LEU A 111 -4.96 4.49 12.15
CA LEU A 111 -5.51 5.84 12.09
C LEU A 111 -6.70 5.95 11.13
N PHE A 112 -6.77 5.08 10.12
CA PHE A 112 -7.82 5.11 9.11
C PHE A 112 -8.95 4.12 9.38
N ARG A 113 -8.88 3.35 10.48
CA ARG A 113 -9.92 2.38 10.82
C ARG A 113 -11.20 3.10 11.28
N LEU A 114 -12.36 2.50 10.98
CA LEU A 114 -13.67 2.92 11.51
C LEU A 114 -13.92 2.32 12.89
#